data_AF-A0AA38P8J4-F1
#
_entry.id   AF-A0AA38P8J4-F1
#
_cell.length_a   1.000
_cell.length_b   1.000
_cell.length_c   1.000
_cell.angle_alpha   90.00
_cell.angle_beta   90.00
_cell.angle_gamma   90.00
#
_symmetry.space_group_name_H-M   'P 1'
#
loop_
_entity.id
_entity.type
_entity.pdbx_description
1 polymer ?
#
loop_
_entity_poly.entity_id
_entity_poly.type
_entity_poly.pdbx_seq_one_letter_code
_entity_poly.pdbx_strand_id
1 'polypeptide(L)'
;MCLVTVIPGKPKQHHINHTLSALVSQLLPFWRGISYTRTAHYRTGRTVFMALLPTVCDTEAAIQISGFAAHNHTYFCRRCLLPINDIHNLEPDTWIMRDPDKHKELALEWKEAPQARREAIYRDHGVRWTELLSLPYWNPIPHTVIDDMHLGYLGLFRTHLRLIWGIDHEKNSGDGLCPDTEKQRKLSKASLRHLLNEIRANTPTLQQLLEEENKKVICSRTTSIANPDMLPPVARPAQAFHFDKDQEFEDLKSRLLDLNARPPSFTKQENGADDNTYSSQLRYGKLKRNFEEDELSKSTMMSWPHAQLEKLCKEYSIPPFDTNNLVSLKKEDMVRRLLLWAKRRDSSLKQSSPRAVIGKDLLKEVWADMARSILPSWIQPAPPKWGIPATGKLSADEYKVVCSISLVITLIRVWGYGNREEPQSRRYQMLLNFLDLVHSLHVLFLRETSPNSRAYYKATIVKYLRGVLELFPDVVLSSNHHLALHVIADLENMGPGHARSTPVFERINHLLQETKKNGHLGQVEATMLVSYGQMANLQILLDQYPELREEIKEALAVLEDIEREDHRGM
;
A
#
# COMPACT_ATOMS: atom_id res chain seq x y z
N MET A 1 25.84 -0.07 -13.06
CA MET A 1 24.48 -0.33 -13.60
C MET A 1 24.53 -0.13 -15.11
N CYS A 2 23.76 -0.89 -15.91
CA CYS A 2 23.72 -0.74 -17.36
C CYS A 2 22.41 -0.07 -17.80
N LEU A 3 22.49 1.02 -18.57
CA LEU A 3 21.32 1.65 -19.18
C LEU A 3 21.07 1.00 -20.55
N VAL A 4 19.95 0.30 -20.69
CA VAL A 4 19.65 -0.52 -21.88
C VAL A 4 18.70 0.19 -22.85
N THR A 5 17.79 1.03 -22.35
CA THR A 5 16.84 1.77 -23.17
C THR A 5 16.35 3.02 -22.44
N VAL A 6 15.85 3.99 -23.21
CA VAL A 6 15.25 5.24 -22.71
C VAL A 6 13.88 5.37 -23.37
N ILE A 7 12.85 5.61 -22.56
CA ILE A 7 11.47 5.85 -23.04
C ILE A 7 11.07 7.27 -22.61
N PRO A 8 10.93 8.23 -23.54
CA PRO A 8 10.61 9.60 -23.18
C PRO A 8 9.11 9.76 -22.91
N GLY A 9 8.79 10.20 -21.70
CA GLY A 9 7.40 10.34 -21.25
C GLY A 9 6.73 8.99 -20.94
N LYS A 10 5.45 9.04 -20.57
CA LYS A 10 4.69 7.86 -20.16
C LYS A 10 4.04 7.19 -21.39
N PRO A 11 4.43 5.97 -21.79
CA PRO A 11 3.81 5.28 -22.93
C PRO A 11 2.32 5.02 -22.67
N LYS A 12 1.49 5.03 -23.71
CA LYS A 12 0.06 4.72 -23.57
C LYS A 12 -0.16 3.22 -23.40
N GLN A 13 -0.78 2.82 -22.28
CA GLN A 13 -1.26 1.46 -22.01
C GLN A 13 -0.24 0.36 -22.31
N HIS A 14 -0.38 -0.34 -23.45
CA HIS A 14 0.43 -1.50 -23.85
C HIS A 14 1.54 -1.16 -24.86
N HIS A 15 1.68 0.10 -25.30
CA HIS A 15 2.69 0.51 -26.28
C HIS A 15 4.14 0.31 -25.80
N ILE A 16 4.36 0.17 -24.49
CA ILE A 16 5.65 -0.18 -23.89
C ILE A 16 6.21 -1.51 -24.44
N ASN A 17 5.32 -2.40 -24.93
CA ASN A 17 5.70 -3.66 -25.55
C ASN A 17 6.56 -3.51 -26.80
N HIS A 18 6.49 -2.39 -27.53
CA HIS A 18 7.37 -2.16 -28.68
C HIS A 18 8.84 -2.06 -28.25
N THR A 19 9.12 -1.39 -27.14
CA THR A 19 10.46 -1.30 -26.55
C THR A 19 10.86 -2.62 -25.87
N LEU A 20 9.96 -3.23 -25.11
CA LEU A 20 10.23 -4.48 -24.41
C LEU A 20 10.49 -5.65 -25.38
N SER A 21 9.85 -5.69 -26.55
CA SER A 21 10.09 -6.71 -27.57
C SER A 21 11.56 -6.74 -28.01
N ALA A 22 12.14 -5.57 -28.32
CA ALA A 22 13.54 -5.46 -28.74
C ALA A 22 14.53 -5.88 -27.63
N LEU A 23 14.21 -5.63 -26.37
CA LEU A 23 14.98 -6.10 -25.21
C LEU A 23 14.87 -7.63 -25.05
N VAL A 24 13.65 -8.16 -25.09
CA VAL A 24 13.36 -9.59 -24.94
C VAL A 24 14.02 -10.42 -26.03
N SER A 25 13.97 -9.98 -27.29
CA SER A 25 14.67 -10.64 -28.41
C SER A 25 16.18 -10.74 -28.19
N GLN A 26 16.81 -9.78 -27.52
CA GLN A 26 18.23 -9.83 -27.18
C GLN A 26 18.53 -10.73 -25.97
N LEU A 27 17.60 -10.83 -25.01
CA LEU A 27 17.74 -11.66 -23.81
C LEU A 27 17.48 -13.16 -24.05
N LEU A 28 16.60 -13.50 -24.99
CA LEU A 28 16.20 -14.89 -25.27
C LEU A 28 17.38 -15.85 -25.59
N PRO A 29 18.39 -15.48 -26.41
CA PRO A 29 19.54 -16.34 -26.67
C PRO A 29 20.38 -16.63 -25.41
N PHE A 30 20.51 -15.68 -24.49
CA PHE A 30 21.26 -15.86 -23.25
C PHE A 30 20.69 -16.92 -22.31
N TRP A 31 19.40 -17.29 -22.44
CA TRP A 31 18.83 -18.41 -21.68
C TRP A 31 19.43 -19.76 -22.10
N ARG A 32 19.75 -19.90 -23.39
CA ARG A 32 20.43 -21.07 -23.95
C ARG A 32 21.96 -20.98 -23.83
N GLY A 33 22.48 -19.80 -23.49
CA GLY A 33 23.89 -19.48 -23.38
C GLY A 33 24.47 -18.93 -24.68
N ILE A 34 25.28 -17.87 -24.58
CA ILE A 34 26.03 -17.31 -25.71
C ILE A 34 27.52 -17.57 -25.50
N SER A 35 28.14 -18.32 -26.41
CA SER A 35 29.57 -18.60 -26.39
C SER A 35 30.37 -17.45 -27.01
N TYR A 36 31.07 -16.70 -26.17
CA TYR A 36 32.05 -15.70 -26.62
C TYR A 36 33.39 -16.38 -26.84
N THR A 37 34.00 -16.21 -28.02
CA THR A 37 35.33 -16.76 -28.35
C THR A 37 36.47 -16.15 -27.52
N ARG A 38 36.25 -14.95 -26.96
CA ARG A 38 37.16 -14.25 -26.06
C ARG A 38 36.39 -13.27 -25.18
N THR A 39 36.80 -13.12 -23.93
CA THR A 39 36.37 -12.04 -23.02
C THR A 39 37.59 -11.37 -22.39
N ALA A 40 37.40 -10.24 -21.68
CA ALA A 40 38.51 -9.48 -21.08
C ALA A 40 39.43 -10.33 -20.17
N HIS A 41 38.84 -11.19 -19.33
CA HIS A 41 39.58 -12.07 -18.42
C HIS A 41 39.86 -13.47 -18.97
N TYR A 42 39.17 -13.91 -20.03
CA TYR A 42 39.26 -15.27 -20.55
C TYR A 42 39.58 -15.28 -22.05
N ARG A 43 40.87 -15.46 -22.35
CA ARG A 43 41.42 -15.47 -23.72
C ARG A 43 40.91 -16.63 -24.58
N THR A 44 40.54 -17.75 -23.94
CA THR A 44 39.94 -18.96 -24.56
C THR A 44 38.42 -18.88 -24.71
N GLY A 45 37.81 -17.75 -24.34
CA GLY A 45 36.37 -17.57 -24.39
C GLY A 45 35.62 -18.11 -23.18
N ARG A 46 34.30 -17.86 -23.15
CA ARG A 46 33.34 -18.35 -22.14
C ARG A 46 31.93 -18.38 -22.71
N THR A 47 31.13 -19.35 -22.28
CA THR A 47 29.67 -19.27 -22.39
C THR A 47 29.14 -18.35 -21.31
N VAL A 48 28.31 -17.39 -21.70
CA VAL A 48 27.64 -16.44 -20.79
C VAL A 48 26.14 -16.69 -20.84
N PHE A 49 25.56 -16.86 -19.66
CA PHE A 49 24.11 -16.93 -19.48
C PHE A 49 23.62 -15.65 -18.79
N MET A 50 22.38 -15.26 -19.06
CA MET A 50 21.75 -14.07 -18.48
C MET A 50 20.24 -14.31 -18.35
N ALA A 51 19.68 -13.88 -17.22
CA ALA A 51 18.25 -13.87 -16.97
C ALA A 51 17.82 -12.51 -16.40
N LEU A 52 16.75 -11.94 -16.92
CA LEU A 52 16.10 -10.75 -16.36
C LEU A 52 15.08 -11.21 -15.30
N LEU A 53 15.33 -10.92 -14.03
CA LEU A 53 14.46 -11.34 -12.93
C LEU A 53 13.61 -10.17 -12.39
N PRO A 54 13.99 -9.44 -11.31
CA PRO A 54 13.09 -8.45 -10.71
C PRO A 54 12.89 -7.23 -11.62
N THR A 55 11.63 -6.92 -11.88
CA THR A 55 11.19 -5.58 -12.31
C THR A 55 11.00 -4.74 -11.06
N VAL A 56 11.93 -3.80 -10.82
CA VAL A 56 11.92 -2.89 -9.66
C VAL A 56 11.57 -1.48 -10.13
N CYS A 57 10.39 -1.00 -9.75
CA CYS A 57 9.88 0.32 -10.10
C CYS A 57 8.66 0.68 -9.23
N ASP A 58 8.18 1.91 -9.33
CA ASP A 58 6.93 2.33 -8.66
C ASP A 58 5.72 1.49 -9.11
N THR A 59 4.61 1.60 -8.38
CA THR A 59 3.41 0.78 -8.67
C THR A 59 2.74 1.08 -10.02
N GLU A 60 2.83 2.30 -10.56
CA GLU A 60 2.28 2.61 -11.89
C GLU A 60 3.12 1.98 -13.00
N ALA A 61 4.44 2.13 -12.93
CA ALA A 61 5.39 1.50 -13.84
C ALA A 61 5.30 -0.03 -13.78
N ALA A 62 5.18 -0.61 -12.57
CA ALA A 62 5.03 -2.04 -12.35
C ALA A 62 3.75 -2.60 -12.99
N ILE A 63 2.62 -1.90 -12.85
CA ILE A 63 1.34 -2.27 -13.50
C ILE A 63 1.48 -2.18 -15.03
N GLN A 64 2.23 -1.21 -15.55
CA GLN A 64 2.41 -1.00 -16.97
C GLN A 64 3.34 -2.05 -17.62
N ILE A 65 4.53 -2.26 -17.05
CA ILE A 65 5.55 -3.20 -17.55
C ILE A 65 5.07 -4.65 -17.44
N SER A 66 4.37 -5.01 -16.35
CA SER A 66 4.00 -6.40 -16.06
C SER A 66 2.58 -6.79 -16.48
N GLY A 67 1.87 -5.92 -17.22
CA GLY A 67 0.57 -6.27 -17.81
C GLY A 67 -0.64 -6.29 -16.87
N PHE A 68 -0.48 -5.92 -15.59
CA PHE A 68 -1.60 -5.90 -14.62
C PHE A 68 -2.63 -4.78 -14.88
N ALA A 69 -3.72 -4.80 -14.12
CA ALA A 69 -4.71 -3.74 -14.05
C ALA A 69 -4.38 -2.64 -13.03
N ALA A 70 -5.10 -1.52 -13.14
CA ALA A 70 -4.96 -0.38 -12.26
C ALA A 70 -5.47 -0.66 -10.83
N HIS A 71 -5.04 0.15 -9.87
CA HIS A 71 -5.36 0.01 -8.45
C HIS A 71 -6.85 0.12 -8.08
N ASN A 72 -7.70 0.59 -9.00
CA ASN A 72 -9.15 0.73 -8.87
C ASN A 72 -9.93 -0.39 -9.59
N HIS A 73 -9.25 -1.38 -10.15
CA HIS A 73 -9.86 -2.54 -10.78
C HIS A 73 -10.42 -3.52 -9.74
N THR A 74 -11.42 -4.34 -10.11
CA THR A 74 -11.96 -5.39 -9.21
C THR A 74 -10.84 -6.25 -8.65
N TYR A 75 -9.97 -6.78 -9.52
CA TYR A 75 -8.74 -7.48 -9.16
C TYR A 75 -7.54 -6.52 -9.17
N PHE A 76 -7.49 -5.63 -8.18
CA PHE A 76 -6.48 -4.57 -8.04
C PHE A 76 -5.07 -5.07 -7.69
N CYS A 77 -4.96 -6.25 -7.07
CA CYS A 77 -3.69 -6.77 -6.57
C CYS A 77 -2.91 -7.53 -7.67
N ARG A 78 -1.58 -7.38 -7.66
CA ARG A 78 -0.66 -8.12 -8.55
C ARG A 78 -0.22 -9.49 -8.02
N ARG A 79 -0.58 -9.83 -6.78
CA ARG A 79 -0.21 -11.10 -6.12
C ARG A 79 -1.40 -12.05 -5.91
N CYS A 80 -2.55 -11.53 -5.51
CA CYS A 80 -3.78 -12.32 -5.33
C CYS A 80 -4.96 -11.77 -6.14
N LEU A 81 -6.06 -12.51 -6.12
CA LEU A 81 -7.36 -12.23 -6.75
C LEU A 81 -8.40 -11.72 -5.74
N LEU A 82 -7.97 -11.18 -4.59
CA LEU A 82 -8.88 -10.52 -3.64
C LEU A 82 -9.61 -9.36 -4.34
N PRO A 83 -10.95 -9.32 -4.34
CA PRO A 83 -11.71 -8.20 -4.89
C PRO A 83 -11.46 -6.89 -4.11
N ILE A 84 -11.51 -5.76 -4.79
CA ILE A 84 -11.35 -4.42 -4.17
C ILE A 84 -12.43 -4.11 -3.11
N ASN A 85 -13.60 -4.74 -3.22
CA ASN A 85 -14.67 -4.63 -2.22
C ASN A 85 -14.29 -5.33 -0.90
N ASP A 86 -13.44 -6.36 -0.98
CA ASP A 86 -12.98 -7.16 0.16
C ASP A 86 -11.62 -6.67 0.70
N ILE A 87 -11.20 -5.44 0.35
CA ILE A 87 -9.89 -4.87 0.72
C ILE A 87 -9.67 -4.67 2.24
N HIS A 88 -10.70 -4.93 3.06
CA HIS A 88 -10.59 -4.94 4.54
C HIS A 88 -10.38 -6.35 5.10
N ASN A 89 -10.41 -7.41 4.29
CA ASN A 89 -9.91 -8.73 4.68
C ASN A 89 -8.39 -8.63 4.92
N LEU A 90 -7.97 -8.97 6.14
CA LEU A 90 -6.58 -8.89 6.62
C LEU A 90 -6.00 -10.28 6.92
N GLU A 91 -6.59 -11.32 6.33
CA GLU A 91 -6.31 -12.73 6.55
C GLU A 91 -5.75 -13.35 5.24
N PRO A 92 -4.43 -13.21 4.94
CA PRO A 92 -3.84 -13.65 3.68
C PRO A 92 -4.13 -15.10 3.29
N ASP A 93 -4.28 -15.96 4.28
CA ASP A 93 -4.51 -17.39 4.13
C ASP A 93 -5.91 -17.70 3.53
N THR A 94 -6.80 -16.70 3.48
CA THR A 94 -8.11 -16.77 2.81
C THR A 94 -8.08 -16.31 1.35
N TRP A 95 -6.99 -15.71 0.88
CA TRP A 95 -6.93 -15.08 -0.44
C TRP A 95 -6.55 -16.09 -1.52
N ILE A 96 -7.32 -16.11 -2.61
CA ILE A 96 -6.95 -16.85 -3.81
C ILE A 96 -5.74 -16.15 -4.45
N MET A 97 -4.58 -16.81 -4.44
CA MET A 97 -3.37 -16.31 -5.09
C MET A 97 -3.52 -16.35 -6.61
N ARG A 98 -2.82 -15.46 -7.34
CA ARG A 98 -2.78 -15.54 -8.80
C ARG A 98 -1.96 -16.76 -9.22
N ASP A 99 -2.51 -17.51 -10.16
CA ASP A 99 -1.84 -18.63 -10.83
C ASP A 99 -0.97 -18.08 -11.99
N PRO A 100 0.36 -18.38 -12.03
CA PRO A 100 1.25 -17.92 -13.10
C PRO A 100 0.89 -18.43 -14.50
N ASP A 101 0.52 -19.70 -14.62
CA ASP A 101 0.18 -20.32 -15.89
C ASP A 101 -1.15 -19.78 -16.39
N LYS A 102 -2.15 -19.66 -15.50
CA LYS A 102 -3.43 -19.06 -15.88
C LYS A 102 -3.30 -17.58 -16.24
N HIS A 103 -2.41 -16.85 -15.57
CA HIS A 103 -2.09 -15.47 -15.96
C HIS A 103 -1.47 -15.41 -17.36
N LYS A 104 -0.56 -16.33 -17.69
CA LYS A 104 0.09 -16.40 -19.00
C LYS A 104 -0.88 -16.80 -20.12
N GLU A 105 -1.78 -17.75 -19.88
CA GLU A 105 -2.88 -18.09 -20.79
C GLU A 105 -3.74 -16.87 -21.11
N LEU A 106 -4.24 -16.17 -20.08
CA LEU A 106 -5.10 -14.98 -20.26
C LEU A 106 -4.37 -13.83 -20.96
N ALA A 107 -3.06 -13.67 -20.71
CA ALA A 107 -2.24 -12.69 -21.39
C ALA A 107 -2.00 -13.03 -22.88
N LEU A 108 -1.84 -14.31 -23.21
CA LEU A 108 -1.76 -14.79 -24.60
C LEU A 108 -3.09 -14.63 -25.33
N GLU A 109 -4.20 -15.02 -24.69
CA GLU A 109 -5.55 -14.79 -25.23
C GLU A 109 -5.76 -13.29 -25.49
N TRP A 110 -5.33 -12.41 -24.57
CA TRP A 110 -5.36 -10.96 -24.79
C TRP A 110 -4.48 -10.53 -25.96
N LYS A 111 -3.29 -11.12 -26.15
CA LYS A 111 -2.40 -10.79 -27.27
C LYS A 111 -3.07 -11.06 -28.62
N GLU A 112 -3.72 -12.21 -28.75
CA GLU A 112 -4.30 -12.70 -30.01
C GLU A 112 -5.74 -12.19 -30.26
N ALA A 113 -6.45 -11.81 -29.20
CA ALA A 113 -7.83 -11.34 -29.25
C ALA A 113 -8.04 -10.02 -30.04
N PRO A 114 -9.19 -9.87 -30.72
CA PRO A 114 -9.69 -8.57 -31.18
C PRO A 114 -9.93 -7.58 -30.03
N GLN A 115 -9.93 -6.28 -30.34
CA GLN A 115 -10.04 -5.19 -29.35
C GLN A 115 -11.18 -5.36 -28.34
N ALA A 116 -12.39 -5.71 -28.77
CA ALA A 116 -13.53 -5.91 -27.87
C ALA A 116 -13.32 -7.07 -26.86
N ARG A 117 -12.64 -8.14 -27.29
CA ARG A 117 -12.29 -9.27 -26.40
C ARG A 117 -11.11 -8.94 -25.49
N ARG A 118 -10.14 -8.14 -25.94
CA ARG A 118 -9.08 -7.56 -25.08
C ARG A 118 -9.65 -6.72 -23.94
N GLU A 119 -10.66 -5.90 -24.22
CA GLU A 119 -11.35 -5.08 -23.21
C GLU A 119 -12.14 -5.94 -22.22
N ALA A 120 -12.79 -7.00 -22.70
CA ALA A 120 -13.45 -7.99 -21.83
C ALA A 120 -12.45 -8.71 -20.92
N ILE A 121 -11.37 -9.29 -21.45
CA ILE A 121 -10.33 -9.98 -20.65
C ILE A 121 -9.73 -9.02 -19.60
N TYR A 122 -9.47 -7.76 -19.98
CA TYR A 122 -8.97 -6.76 -19.05
C TYR A 122 -9.96 -6.48 -17.91
N ARG A 123 -11.24 -6.25 -18.23
CA ARG A 123 -12.31 -6.01 -17.24
C ARG A 123 -12.58 -7.21 -16.34
N ASP A 124 -12.52 -8.43 -16.89
CA ASP A 124 -12.95 -9.65 -16.22
C ASP A 124 -11.82 -10.30 -15.40
N HIS A 125 -10.55 -10.06 -15.74
CA HIS A 125 -9.39 -10.68 -15.07
C HIS A 125 -8.28 -9.71 -14.63
N GLY A 126 -8.26 -8.49 -15.18
CA GLY A 126 -7.24 -7.48 -14.89
C GLY A 126 -5.87 -7.81 -15.50
N VAL A 127 -5.84 -8.46 -16.66
CA VAL A 127 -4.62 -8.96 -17.33
C VAL A 127 -4.51 -8.37 -18.75
N ARG A 128 -3.27 -8.12 -19.19
CA ARG A 128 -2.88 -7.70 -20.55
C ARG A 128 -1.57 -8.37 -20.92
N TRP A 129 -1.29 -8.47 -22.20
CA TRP A 129 0.00 -8.96 -22.68
C TRP A 129 1.15 -8.01 -22.30
N THR A 130 2.25 -8.59 -21.81
CA THR A 130 3.58 -7.97 -21.75
C THR A 130 4.59 -8.85 -22.47
N GLU A 131 5.50 -8.26 -23.24
CA GLU A 131 6.55 -9.03 -23.93
C GLU A 131 7.51 -9.75 -22.97
N LEU A 132 7.57 -9.36 -21.69
CA LEU A 132 8.35 -10.09 -20.69
C LEU A 132 7.86 -11.55 -20.50
N LEU A 133 6.60 -11.85 -20.77
CA LEU A 133 6.05 -13.23 -20.72
C LEU A 133 6.61 -14.16 -21.82
N SER A 134 7.27 -13.60 -22.84
CA SER A 134 8.03 -14.37 -23.84
C SER A 134 9.32 -14.96 -23.26
N LEU A 135 9.85 -14.40 -22.16
CA LEU A 135 11.00 -14.98 -21.46
C LEU A 135 10.54 -16.24 -20.70
N PRO A 136 11.14 -17.41 -20.94
CA PRO A 136 10.61 -18.69 -20.43
C PRO A 136 10.70 -18.82 -18.90
N TYR A 137 11.58 -18.06 -18.27
CA TYR A 137 11.79 -18.03 -16.81
C TYR A 137 11.01 -16.91 -16.10
N TRP A 138 10.41 -15.96 -16.83
CA TRP A 138 9.88 -14.75 -16.20
C TRP A 138 8.39 -14.87 -15.85
N ASN A 139 8.09 -14.63 -14.58
CA ASN A 139 6.74 -14.71 -14.02
C ASN A 139 6.35 -13.34 -13.41
N PRO A 140 5.28 -12.70 -13.90
CA PRO A 140 4.91 -11.35 -13.47
C PRO A 140 4.52 -11.28 -11.99
N ILE A 141 4.15 -12.40 -11.35
CA ILE A 141 3.68 -12.39 -9.96
C ILE A 141 4.86 -12.13 -9.00
N PRO A 142 5.85 -13.03 -8.80
CA PRO A 142 6.99 -12.79 -7.91
C PRO A 142 7.99 -11.78 -8.49
N HIS A 143 8.17 -11.70 -9.81
CA HIS A 143 9.21 -10.85 -10.39
C HIS A 143 8.79 -9.38 -10.53
N THR A 144 7.50 -9.05 -10.38
CA THR A 144 7.07 -7.64 -10.22
C THR A 144 7.19 -7.27 -8.75
N VAL A 145 8.39 -6.85 -8.37
CA VAL A 145 8.78 -6.52 -7.00
C VAL A 145 7.91 -5.41 -6.43
N ILE A 146 7.71 -5.46 -5.11
CA ILE A 146 7.17 -4.35 -4.34
C ILE A 146 8.32 -3.38 -4.06
N ASP A 147 8.22 -2.16 -4.59
CA ASP A 147 9.14 -1.09 -4.22
C ASP A 147 8.81 -0.61 -2.81
N ASP A 148 9.66 -1.04 -1.89
CA ASP A 148 9.51 -0.84 -0.47
C ASP A 148 9.57 0.66 -0.09
N MET A 149 10.30 1.51 -0.84
CA MET A 149 10.35 2.95 -0.56
C MET A 149 9.02 3.64 -0.90
N HIS A 150 8.55 3.47 -2.14
CA HIS A 150 7.27 4.03 -2.57
C HIS A 150 6.11 3.48 -1.75
N LEU A 151 6.14 2.19 -1.41
CA LEU A 151 5.14 1.59 -0.53
C LEU A 151 5.22 2.17 0.89
N GLY A 152 6.38 2.14 1.54
CA GLY A 152 6.50 2.50 2.94
C GLY A 152 6.30 3.98 3.20
N TYR A 153 7.08 4.84 2.53
CA TYR A 153 7.10 6.28 2.83
C TYR A 153 5.93 7.02 2.16
N LEU A 154 5.73 6.80 0.85
CA LEU A 154 4.68 7.50 0.10
C LEU A 154 3.33 6.75 0.12
N GLY A 155 3.34 5.43 0.32
CA GLY A 155 2.14 4.60 0.30
C GLY A 155 1.49 4.39 1.66
N LEU A 156 2.27 4.21 2.74
CA LEU A 156 1.77 4.00 4.11
C LEU A 156 1.93 5.25 4.98
N PHE A 157 3.16 5.73 5.23
CA PHE A 157 3.39 6.90 6.10
C PHE A 157 2.63 8.14 5.64
N ARG A 158 2.79 8.56 4.37
CA ARG A 158 2.05 9.68 3.79
C ARG A 158 0.53 9.49 3.87
N THR A 159 0.03 8.28 3.59
CA THR A 159 -1.41 7.97 3.68
C THR A 159 -1.90 8.10 5.12
N HIS A 160 -1.14 7.59 6.08
CA HIS A 160 -1.48 7.69 7.49
C HIS A 160 -1.54 9.16 7.94
N LEU A 161 -0.49 9.95 7.69
CA LEU A 161 -0.45 11.36 8.10
C LEU A 161 -1.49 12.23 7.39
N ARG A 162 -1.68 12.07 6.07
CA ARG A 162 -2.50 13.00 5.25
C ARG A 162 -3.96 12.57 5.11
N LEU A 163 -4.27 11.28 5.07
CA LEU A 163 -5.61 10.76 4.77
C LEU A 163 -6.30 10.09 5.96
N ILE A 164 -5.55 9.44 6.85
CA ILE A 164 -6.10 8.83 8.08
C ILE A 164 -6.17 9.90 9.18
N TRP A 165 -5.03 10.47 9.57
CA TRP A 165 -4.94 11.49 10.62
C TRP A 165 -5.35 12.89 10.15
N GLY A 166 -4.83 13.29 8.98
CA GLY A 166 -5.00 14.63 8.44
C GLY A 166 -4.14 15.67 9.17
N ILE A 167 -3.48 16.51 8.37
CA ILE A 167 -2.65 17.62 8.83
C ILE A 167 -3.39 18.92 8.52
N ASP A 168 -3.69 19.70 9.56
CA ASP A 168 -4.45 20.96 9.47
C ASP A 168 -3.76 22.03 10.34
N HIS A 169 -3.12 23.00 9.68
CA HIS A 169 -2.40 24.08 10.34
C HIS A 169 -3.29 25.21 10.90
N GLU A 170 -4.61 25.15 10.70
CA GLU A 170 -5.58 26.15 11.15
C GLU A 170 -6.38 25.69 12.39
N LYS A 171 -6.69 24.39 12.46
CA LYS A 171 -7.45 23.75 13.57
C LYS A 171 -6.53 23.21 14.67
N ASN A 172 -7.08 23.04 15.88
CA ASN A 172 -6.42 22.30 16.96
C ASN A 172 -6.56 20.78 16.75
N SER A 173 -5.72 19.99 17.42
CA SER A 173 -5.60 18.55 17.23
C SER A 173 -6.79 17.81 17.84
N GLY A 174 -7.58 17.17 16.99
CA GLY A 174 -8.71 16.33 17.39
C GLY A 174 -8.30 14.99 17.99
N ASP A 175 -9.30 14.16 18.30
CA ASP A 175 -9.15 12.76 18.70
C ASP A 175 -9.24 11.80 17.50
N GLY A 176 -9.31 12.33 16.28
CA GLY A 176 -9.41 11.54 15.05
C GLY A 176 -10.78 10.92 14.79
N LEU A 177 -11.81 11.24 15.57
CA LEU A 177 -13.17 11.06 15.10
C LEU A 177 -13.49 12.20 14.14
N CYS A 178 -13.98 11.87 12.95
CA CYS A 178 -14.71 12.85 12.17
C CYS A 178 -16.00 13.13 12.98
N PRO A 179 -16.34 14.41 13.29
CA PRO A 179 -17.66 14.72 13.81
C PRO A 179 -18.68 14.11 12.85
N ASP A 180 -19.77 13.56 13.38
CA ASP A 180 -20.95 13.33 12.55
C ASP A 180 -21.47 14.73 12.17
N THR A 181 -20.86 15.29 11.13
CA THR A 181 -21.60 16.13 10.21
C THR A 181 -22.66 15.20 9.61
N GLU A 182 -23.79 15.13 10.30
CA GLU A 182 -25.02 15.51 9.63
C GLU A 182 -24.63 16.56 8.61
N LYS A 183 -24.69 16.19 7.33
CA LYS A 183 -24.65 17.21 6.29
C LYS A 183 -25.85 18.07 6.62
N GLN A 184 -25.63 19.19 7.33
CA GLN A 184 -26.48 20.36 7.22
C GLN A 184 -26.51 20.61 5.73
N ARG A 185 -27.56 20.06 5.13
CA ARG A 185 -27.73 19.93 3.69
C ARG A 185 -27.87 21.38 3.28
N LYS A 186 -26.76 22.03 2.88
CA LYS A 186 -26.74 23.46 2.58
C LYS A 186 -27.81 23.64 1.52
N LEU A 187 -28.98 24.10 1.97
CA LEU A 187 -30.19 24.10 1.18
C LEU A 187 -29.83 24.90 -0.07
N SER A 188 -30.03 24.29 -1.24
CA SER A 188 -29.66 24.97 -2.48
C SER A 188 -30.36 26.33 -2.52
N LYS A 189 -29.80 27.32 -3.22
CA LYS A 189 -30.48 28.63 -3.32
C LYS A 189 -31.92 28.50 -3.85
N ALA A 190 -32.24 27.45 -4.59
CA ALA A 190 -33.61 27.09 -4.96
C ALA A 190 -34.44 26.53 -3.79
N SER A 191 -33.90 25.57 -3.04
CA SER A 191 -34.55 24.98 -1.86
C SER A 191 -34.84 26.02 -0.76
N LEU A 192 -33.90 26.94 -0.50
CA LEU A 192 -34.13 28.07 0.41
C LEU A 192 -35.26 28.98 -0.08
N ARG A 193 -35.33 29.29 -1.38
CA ARG A 193 -36.43 30.10 -1.95
C ARG A 193 -37.78 29.41 -1.82
N HIS A 194 -37.85 28.09 -1.99
CA HIS A 194 -39.07 27.31 -1.80
C HIS A 194 -39.56 27.40 -0.35
N LEU A 195 -38.68 27.11 0.61
CA LEU A 195 -38.96 27.20 2.05
C LEU A 195 -39.40 28.62 2.46
N LEU A 196 -38.78 29.66 1.90
CA LEU A 196 -39.16 31.04 2.16
C LEU A 196 -40.55 31.40 1.59
N ASN A 197 -40.98 30.75 0.51
CA ASN A 197 -42.31 30.92 -0.05
C ASN A 197 -43.38 30.17 0.76
N GLU A 198 -43.08 28.97 1.28
CA GLU A 198 -44.00 28.24 2.18
C GLU A 198 -44.15 28.93 3.54
N ILE A 199 -43.06 29.46 4.11
CA ILE A 199 -43.13 30.29 5.34
C ILE A 199 -43.96 31.54 5.10
N ARG A 200 -43.90 32.15 3.91
CA ARG A 200 -44.77 33.27 3.50
C ARG A 200 -46.24 32.85 3.25
N ALA A 201 -46.50 31.57 3.00
CA ALA A 201 -47.85 31.01 2.86
C ALA A 201 -48.49 30.61 4.21
N ASN A 202 -47.70 30.54 5.29
CA ASN A 202 -48.13 30.46 6.69
C ASN A 202 -48.97 29.20 7.06
N THR A 203 -48.45 28.01 6.76
CA THR A 203 -49.14 26.72 6.99
C THR A 203 -48.85 26.12 8.39
N PRO A 204 -49.82 25.53 9.14
CA PRO A 204 -49.67 25.21 10.57
C PRO A 204 -48.86 23.94 10.93
N THR A 205 -48.33 23.21 9.96
CA THR A 205 -47.95 21.79 10.11
C THR A 205 -46.68 21.52 10.92
N LEU A 206 -45.83 22.53 11.18
CA LEU A 206 -44.50 22.32 11.76
C LEU A 206 -44.53 21.96 13.26
N GLN A 207 -45.57 22.39 13.97
CA GLN A 207 -45.60 22.35 15.44
C GLN A 207 -46.02 20.97 15.99
N GLN A 208 -46.79 20.19 15.22
CA GLN A 208 -47.26 18.85 15.63
C GLN A 208 -46.15 17.78 15.60
N LEU A 209 -45.18 17.90 14.69
CA LEU A 209 -44.11 16.91 14.50
C LEU A 209 -43.08 16.88 15.66
N LEU A 210 -42.96 17.97 16.42
CA LEU A 210 -41.98 18.10 17.51
C LEU A 210 -42.46 17.50 18.83
N GLU A 211 -43.75 17.22 18.99
CA GLU A 211 -44.31 16.69 20.24
C GLU A 211 -44.30 15.15 20.33
N GLU A 212 -44.14 14.44 19.20
CA GLU A 212 -44.16 12.97 19.16
C GLU A 212 -42.80 12.32 19.53
N GLU A 213 -41.68 12.98 19.26
CA GLU A 213 -40.34 12.38 19.52
C GLU A 213 -39.98 12.26 21.01
N ASN A 214 -40.47 13.18 21.85
CA ASN A 214 -40.09 13.25 23.27
C ASN A 214 -40.61 12.10 24.15
N LYS A 215 -41.48 11.21 23.64
CA LYS A 215 -42.20 10.20 24.45
C LYS A 215 -41.53 8.81 24.54
N LYS A 216 -40.40 8.55 23.86
CA LYS A 216 -39.84 7.18 23.69
C LYS A 216 -38.58 6.84 24.51
N VAL A 217 -38.13 7.72 25.42
CA VAL A 217 -36.77 7.63 26.02
C VAL A 217 -36.70 6.88 27.37
N ILE A 218 -37.83 6.45 27.96
CA ILE A 218 -37.87 5.90 29.33
C ILE A 218 -38.25 4.41 29.36
N CYS A 219 -37.28 3.49 29.49
CA CYS A 219 -37.26 2.41 30.52
C CYS A 219 -36.03 1.45 30.47
N SER A 220 -35.40 1.20 31.63
CA SER A 220 -34.65 -0.02 32.11
C SER A 220 -33.58 -0.73 31.23
N ARG A 221 -32.29 -0.95 31.64
CA ARG A 221 -31.69 -1.67 32.83
C ARG A 221 -31.99 -3.21 32.84
N THR A 222 -31.10 -4.19 33.15
CA THR A 222 -29.71 -4.25 33.70
C THR A 222 -29.07 -5.68 33.60
N THR A 223 -27.71 -5.82 33.76
CA THR A 223 -26.93 -7.00 34.34
C THR A 223 -26.87 -8.37 33.58
N SER A 224 -25.89 -9.32 33.68
CA SER A 224 -24.57 -9.49 34.40
C SER A 224 -23.79 -10.81 34.02
N ILE A 225 -22.42 -10.79 33.92
CA ILE A 225 -21.36 -11.84 34.27
C ILE A 225 -21.37 -13.28 33.60
N ALA A 226 -20.28 -14.07 33.38
CA ALA A 226 -18.82 -13.91 33.10
C ALA A 226 -18.07 -15.29 32.80
N ASN A 227 -16.82 -15.24 32.26
CA ASN A 227 -15.58 -16.11 32.27
C ASN A 227 -15.53 -17.65 32.63
N PRO A 228 -14.39 -18.42 32.42
CA PRO A 228 -13.15 -18.22 31.61
C PRO A 228 -12.55 -19.48 30.85
N ASP A 229 -11.34 -19.32 30.27
CA ASP A 229 -10.26 -20.33 29.96
C ASP A 229 -10.33 -21.22 28.67
N MET A 230 -9.27 -21.84 28.08
CA MET A 230 -7.82 -22.07 28.41
C MET A 230 -6.88 -22.24 27.14
N LEU A 231 -5.64 -22.79 27.27
CA LEU A 231 -4.53 -23.01 26.26
C LEU A 231 -4.23 -24.54 26.03
N PRO A 232 -3.30 -25.11 25.16
CA PRO A 232 -1.94 -24.68 24.73
C PRO A 232 -1.46 -25.05 23.25
N PRO A 233 -0.29 -25.68 22.89
CA PRO A 233 0.84 -24.97 22.20
C PRO A 233 1.58 -25.61 20.97
N VAL A 234 2.28 -24.74 20.21
CA VAL A 234 3.65 -24.76 19.56
C VAL A 234 4.29 -26.03 18.91
N ALA A 235 4.99 -25.80 17.77
CA ALA A 235 5.67 -26.74 16.87
C ALA A 235 7.21 -26.97 17.07
N ARG A 236 7.88 -27.62 16.10
CA ARG A 236 9.36 -27.85 16.01
C ARG A 236 9.92 -27.72 14.55
N PRO A 237 11.26 -27.61 14.34
CA PRO A 237 11.83 -26.78 13.26
C PRO A 237 12.54 -27.52 12.09
N ALA A 238 13.09 -26.74 11.15
CA ALA A 238 13.85 -27.17 9.96
C ALA A 238 15.38 -26.94 10.07
N GLN A 239 16.15 -27.48 9.11
CA GLN A 239 17.62 -27.36 8.96
C GLN A 239 18.02 -26.79 7.58
N ALA A 240 19.30 -26.41 7.41
CA ALA A 240 19.86 -25.69 6.26
C ALA A 240 21.07 -26.40 5.62
N PHE A 241 21.42 -26.02 4.37
CA PHE A 241 22.54 -26.60 3.58
C PHE A 241 23.31 -25.53 2.74
N HIS A 242 24.42 -25.93 2.10
CA HIS A 242 25.44 -25.09 1.44
C HIS A 242 25.74 -25.57 -0.01
N PHE A 243 26.41 -24.76 -0.86
CA PHE A 243 26.30 -24.79 -2.34
C PHE A 243 27.62 -24.91 -3.16
N ASP A 244 27.51 -25.21 -4.47
CA ASP A 244 28.59 -25.33 -5.50
C ASP A 244 28.14 -24.86 -6.92
N LYS A 245 29.05 -24.33 -7.75
CA LYS A 245 28.81 -23.21 -8.70
C LYS A 245 28.38 -23.50 -10.14
N ASP A 246 28.77 -24.62 -10.76
CA ASP A 246 28.30 -24.95 -12.12
C ASP A 246 27.00 -25.77 -12.09
N GLN A 247 26.88 -26.67 -11.10
CA GLN A 247 25.60 -27.26 -10.73
C GLN A 247 24.59 -26.18 -10.33
N GLU A 248 25.04 -25.13 -9.64
CA GLU A 248 24.26 -23.93 -9.27
C GLU A 248 23.53 -23.26 -10.44
N PHE A 249 24.02 -23.30 -11.69
CA PHE A 249 23.29 -22.63 -12.78
C PHE A 249 22.12 -23.48 -13.30
N GLU A 250 22.27 -24.80 -13.43
CA GLU A 250 21.13 -25.67 -13.76
C GLU A 250 20.20 -25.87 -12.55
N ASP A 251 20.73 -25.88 -11.32
CA ASP A 251 19.96 -25.76 -10.07
C ASP A 251 19.23 -24.42 -10.00
N LEU A 252 19.84 -23.30 -10.39
CA LEU A 252 19.18 -22.00 -10.48
C LEU A 252 18.11 -22.00 -11.57
N LYS A 253 18.34 -22.62 -12.74
CA LYS A 253 17.27 -22.81 -13.73
C LYS A 253 16.13 -23.62 -13.16
N SER A 254 16.40 -24.75 -12.50
CA SER A 254 15.39 -25.57 -11.82
C SER A 254 14.65 -24.72 -10.80
N ARG A 255 15.35 -24.05 -9.89
CA ARG A 255 14.79 -23.21 -8.82
C ARG A 255 14.04 -21.98 -9.31
N LEU A 256 14.41 -21.41 -10.45
CA LEU A 256 13.65 -20.34 -11.10
C LEU A 256 12.35 -20.87 -11.73
N LEU A 257 12.35 -22.11 -12.22
CA LEU A 257 11.13 -22.81 -12.65
C LEU A 257 10.30 -23.27 -11.43
N ASP A 258 10.93 -23.70 -10.33
CA ASP A 258 10.26 -24.11 -9.07
C ASP A 258 9.68 -22.91 -8.30
N LEU A 259 10.31 -21.73 -8.38
CA LEU A 259 9.74 -20.46 -7.91
C LEU A 259 8.45 -20.10 -8.66
N ASN A 260 8.28 -20.60 -9.89
CA ASN A 260 7.04 -20.49 -10.65
C ASN A 260 6.06 -21.64 -10.33
N ALA A 261 6.54 -22.79 -9.85
CA ALA A 261 5.78 -24.01 -9.58
C ALA A 261 5.37 -24.21 -8.10
N ARG A 262 5.52 -23.21 -7.23
CA ARG A 262 5.06 -23.26 -5.81
C ARG A 262 3.71 -22.58 -5.59
N PRO A 263 2.57 -23.28 -5.71
CA PRO A 263 1.38 -22.90 -4.97
C PRO A 263 1.62 -23.15 -3.47
N PRO A 264 1.07 -22.33 -2.55
CA PRO A 264 1.02 -22.70 -1.14
C PRO A 264 0.10 -23.93 -0.98
N SER A 265 0.66 -25.03 -0.52
CA SER A 265 -0.08 -26.25 -0.22
C SER A 265 -0.35 -26.38 1.28
N PHE A 266 -1.60 -26.62 1.69
CA PHE A 266 -2.05 -27.95 2.16
C PHE A 266 -3.46 -27.95 2.81
N THR A 267 -4.19 -29.05 2.56
CA THR A 267 -5.30 -29.66 3.34
C THR A 267 -6.38 -28.80 3.99
N LYS A 268 -7.62 -28.97 3.48
CA LYS A 268 -8.84 -28.86 4.29
C LYS A 268 -8.86 -29.93 5.39
N GLN A 269 -9.33 -29.57 6.57
CA GLN A 269 -10.06 -30.49 7.46
C GLN A 269 -11.55 -30.16 7.35
N GLU A 270 -12.36 -31.15 6.98
CA GLU A 270 -13.81 -31.10 7.15
C GLU A 270 -14.16 -31.72 8.51
N ASN A 271 -15.17 -31.18 9.21
CA ASN A 271 -15.88 -31.92 10.25
C ASN A 271 -17.27 -31.32 10.54
N GLY A 272 -18.25 -32.22 10.58
CA GLY A 272 -19.54 -32.19 11.28
C GLY A 272 -20.20 -30.84 11.58
N ALA A 273 -21.30 -30.55 10.87
CA ALA A 273 -22.39 -29.75 11.43
C ALA A 273 -23.32 -30.66 12.25
N ASP A 274 -23.77 -30.18 13.40
CA ASP A 274 -24.79 -30.86 14.21
C ASP A 274 -25.96 -29.89 14.52
N ASP A 275 -27.15 -30.47 14.70
CA ASP A 275 -28.43 -29.82 14.37
C ASP A 275 -29.16 -29.19 15.57
N ASN A 276 -29.34 -27.85 15.55
CA ASN A 276 -30.50 -27.18 16.16
C ASN A 276 -30.56 -25.67 15.85
N THR A 277 -31.18 -25.18 14.75
CA THR A 277 -31.47 -23.72 14.63
C THR A 277 -32.57 -23.25 13.65
N TYR A 278 -33.54 -24.09 13.28
CA TYR A 278 -34.52 -23.76 12.23
C TYR A 278 -35.35 -22.46 12.46
N SER A 279 -35.64 -22.11 13.72
CA SER A 279 -36.48 -20.94 14.06
C SER A 279 -35.74 -19.59 14.04
N SER A 280 -34.43 -19.57 14.34
CA SER A 280 -33.65 -18.31 14.38
C SER A 280 -33.12 -17.91 12.98
N GLN A 281 -32.88 -18.89 12.11
CA GLN A 281 -32.42 -18.66 10.73
C GLN A 281 -33.46 -17.90 9.90
N LEU A 282 -34.75 -18.23 10.02
CA LEU A 282 -35.84 -17.52 9.33
C LEU A 282 -35.95 -16.04 9.71
N ARG A 283 -35.78 -15.69 11.00
CA ARG A 283 -35.77 -14.28 11.44
C ARG A 283 -34.52 -13.54 10.98
N TYR A 284 -33.38 -14.20 10.96
CA TYR A 284 -32.14 -13.62 10.47
C TYR A 284 -32.15 -13.38 8.96
N GLY A 285 -32.66 -14.33 8.16
CA GLY A 285 -32.75 -14.20 6.70
C GLY A 285 -33.59 -13.02 6.23
N LYS A 286 -34.69 -12.72 6.94
CA LYS A 286 -35.48 -11.50 6.67
C LYS A 286 -34.70 -10.22 7.00
N LEU A 287 -34.04 -10.19 8.16
CA LEU A 287 -33.25 -9.04 8.61
C LEU A 287 -32.00 -8.80 7.74
N LYS A 288 -31.39 -9.86 7.20
CA LYS A 288 -30.32 -9.77 6.20
C LYS A 288 -30.81 -9.12 4.90
N ARG A 289 -31.96 -9.53 4.36
CA ARG A 289 -32.56 -8.88 3.17
C ARG A 289 -32.84 -7.39 3.42
N ASN A 290 -33.46 -7.04 4.54
CA ASN A 290 -33.65 -5.64 4.91
C ASN A 290 -32.31 -4.85 5.00
N PHE A 291 -31.20 -5.49 5.39
CA PHE A 291 -29.86 -4.87 5.35
C PHE A 291 -29.29 -4.75 3.93
N GLU A 292 -29.68 -5.65 3.03
CA GLU A 292 -29.24 -5.69 1.64
C GLU A 292 -30.13 -4.87 0.68
N GLU A 293 -31.34 -4.45 1.09
CA GLU A 293 -32.37 -3.89 0.20
C GLU A 293 -32.83 -2.45 0.58
N ASP A 294 -32.69 -1.98 1.83
CA ASP A 294 -33.21 -0.67 2.30
C ASP A 294 -32.13 0.40 2.59
N GLU A 295 -32.47 1.70 2.41
CA GLU A 295 -31.75 2.84 3.01
C GLU A 295 -31.95 2.89 4.54
N LEU A 296 -31.28 1.99 5.27
CA LEU A 296 -31.45 1.87 6.72
C LEU A 296 -30.94 3.10 7.50
N SER A 297 -31.79 3.59 8.40
CA SER A 297 -31.45 4.67 9.33
C SER A 297 -30.73 4.15 10.60
N LYS A 298 -29.99 5.05 11.28
CA LYS A 298 -29.32 4.74 12.56
C LYS A 298 -30.30 4.31 13.64
N SER A 299 -31.49 4.90 13.71
CA SER A 299 -32.53 4.50 14.67
C SER A 299 -33.11 3.13 14.35
N THR A 300 -33.32 2.80 13.07
CA THR A 300 -33.77 1.46 12.65
C THR A 300 -32.79 0.37 13.08
N MET A 301 -31.49 0.52 12.76
CA MET A 301 -30.48 -0.48 13.13
C MET A 301 -30.19 -0.53 14.64
N MET A 302 -30.29 0.58 15.36
CA MET A 302 -30.22 0.60 16.83
C MET A 302 -31.37 -0.15 17.51
N SER A 303 -32.46 -0.50 16.80
CA SER A 303 -33.51 -1.38 17.34
C SER A 303 -33.11 -2.87 17.31
N TRP A 304 -32.21 -3.28 16.42
CA TRP A 304 -31.93 -4.70 16.17
C TRP A 304 -31.21 -5.39 17.35
N PRO A 305 -31.49 -6.67 17.67
CA PRO A 305 -30.75 -7.44 18.66
C PRO A 305 -29.22 -7.40 18.45
N HIS A 306 -28.46 -7.24 19.54
CA HIS A 306 -27.00 -7.18 19.48
C HIS A 306 -26.41 -8.40 18.79
N ALA A 307 -26.86 -9.61 19.12
CA ALA A 307 -26.41 -10.86 18.48
C ALA A 307 -26.70 -10.93 16.96
N GLN A 308 -27.71 -10.18 16.47
CA GLN A 308 -28.00 -10.10 15.03
C GLN A 308 -27.09 -9.07 14.34
N LEU A 309 -26.83 -7.92 14.98
CA LEU A 309 -25.80 -6.97 14.53
C LEU A 309 -24.41 -7.61 14.54
N GLU A 310 -24.10 -8.43 15.55
CA GLU A 310 -22.87 -9.19 15.65
C GLU A 310 -22.77 -10.23 14.53
N LYS A 311 -23.83 -10.99 14.27
CA LYS A 311 -23.85 -11.96 13.17
C LYS A 311 -23.68 -11.28 11.81
N LEU A 312 -24.29 -10.11 11.59
CA LEU A 312 -24.05 -9.29 10.38
C LEU A 312 -22.59 -8.82 10.32
N CYS A 313 -22.03 -8.30 11.40
CA CYS A 313 -20.61 -7.89 11.44
C CYS A 313 -19.66 -9.07 11.14
N LYS A 314 -19.97 -10.28 11.63
CA LYS A 314 -19.19 -11.49 11.33
C LYS A 314 -19.35 -11.92 9.86
N GLU A 315 -20.58 -11.94 9.35
CA GLU A 315 -20.89 -12.40 7.98
C GLU A 315 -20.35 -11.47 6.90
N TYR A 316 -20.31 -10.16 7.16
CA TYR A 316 -19.77 -9.15 6.23
C TYR A 316 -18.34 -8.68 6.55
N SER A 317 -17.63 -9.40 7.43
CA SER A 317 -16.25 -9.10 7.82
C SER A 317 -16.07 -7.62 8.17
N ILE A 318 -16.81 -7.14 9.17
CA ILE A 318 -16.78 -5.76 9.63
C ILE A 318 -15.82 -5.64 10.83
N PRO A 319 -14.76 -4.82 10.73
CA PRO A 319 -13.75 -4.69 11.78
C PRO A 319 -14.33 -4.17 13.11
N PRO A 320 -13.79 -4.55 14.29
CA PRO A 320 -12.63 -5.42 14.51
C PRO A 320 -12.89 -6.89 14.17
N PHE A 321 -11.92 -7.50 13.51
CA PHE A 321 -11.92 -8.92 13.14
C PHE A 321 -11.51 -9.83 14.31
N ASP A 322 -10.77 -9.28 15.26
CA ASP A 322 -9.83 -10.04 16.10
C ASP A 322 -10.23 -10.07 17.57
N THR A 323 -11.54 -9.98 17.84
CA THR A 323 -12.08 -10.32 19.15
C THR A 323 -13.00 -11.51 19.02
N ASN A 324 -12.73 -12.55 19.81
CA ASN A 324 -13.72 -13.56 20.23
C ASN A 324 -14.84 -12.93 21.13
N ASN A 325 -15.08 -11.63 20.94
CA ASN A 325 -15.80 -10.70 21.81
C ASN A 325 -16.24 -9.46 20.99
N LEU A 326 -16.80 -9.65 19.78
CA LEU A 326 -17.61 -8.59 19.14
C LEU A 326 -18.74 -8.13 20.09
N VAL A 327 -19.17 -9.03 20.98
CA VAL A 327 -19.97 -8.80 22.21
C VAL A 327 -19.53 -7.59 23.05
N SER A 328 -18.24 -7.20 23.01
CA SER A 328 -17.67 -6.07 23.76
C SER A 328 -17.82 -4.71 23.07
N LEU A 329 -18.11 -4.68 21.76
CA LEU A 329 -18.35 -3.43 21.05
C LEU A 329 -19.68 -2.82 21.51
N LYS A 330 -19.72 -1.48 21.63
CA LYS A 330 -21.01 -0.84 21.86
C LYS A 330 -21.89 -1.05 20.64
N LYS A 331 -23.18 -1.30 20.88
CA LYS A 331 -24.20 -1.44 19.82
C LYS A 331 -24.16 -0.28 18.83
N GLU A 332 -23.90 0.94 19.34
CA GLU A 332 -23.73 2.14 18.51
C GLU A 332 -22.51 2.07 17.59
N ASP A 333 -21.36 1.54 18.05
CA ASP A 333 -20.18 1.35 17.20
C ASP A 333 -20.45 0.31 16.11
N MET A 334 -21.11 -0.80 16.46
CA MET A 334 -21.51 -1.83 15.48
C MET A 334 -22.47 -1.28 14.44
N VAL A 335 -23.51 -0.55 14.87
CA VAL A 335 -24.45 0.12 13.96
C VAL A 335 -23.74 1.17 13.12
N ARG A 336 -22.84 1.97 13.68
CA ARG A 336 -22.04 2.95 12.92
C ARG A 336 -21.19 2.26 11.86
N ARG A 337 -20.52 1.15 12.20
CA ARG A 337 -19.69 0.35 11.28
C ARG A 337 -20.54 -0.33 10.19
N LEU A 338 -21.68 -0.92 10.54
CA LEU A 338 -22.64 -1.50 9.60
C LEU A 338 -23.23 -0.46 8.65
N LEU A 339 -23.56 0.74 9.14
CA LEU A 339 -24.01 1.86 8.30
C LEU A 339 -22.91 2.38 7.39
N LEU A 340 -21.67 2.46 7.87
CA LEU A 340 -20.51 2.83 7.05
C LEU A 340 -20.24 1.77 5.98
N TRP A 341 -20.38 0.48 6.31
CA TRP A 341 -20.30 -0.64 5.37
C TRP A 341 -21.43 -0.58 4.32
N ALA A 342 -22.69 -0.43 4.73
CA ALA A 342 -23.83 -0.35 3.83
C ALA A 342 -23.72 0.85 2.88
N LYS A 343 -23.32 2.02 3.41
CA LYS A 343 -23.08 3.23 2.59
C LYS A 343 -21.84 3.15 1.69
N ARG A 344 -20.95 2.16 1.87
CA ARG A 344 -19.82 1.87 0.95
C ARG A 344 -20.23 0.98 -0.22
N ARG A 345 -21.28 0.16 -0.06
CA ARG A 345 -21.83 -0.66 -1.15
C ARG A 345 -22.33 0.22 -2.30
N ASP A 346 -22.82 1.41 -1.95
CA ASP A 346 -23.11 2.47 -2.90
C ASP A 346 -21.82 3.23 -3.24
N SER A 347 -21.35 3.10 -4.47
CA SER A 347 -19.99 3.47 -4.92
C SER A 347 -19.70 4.98 -5.01
N SER A 348 -20.49 5.82 -4.33
CA SER A 348 -20.53 7.28 -4.47
C SER A 348 -19.86 8.08 -3.34
N LEU A 349 -19.42 7.43 -2.25
CA LEU A 349 -18.87 8.14 -1.08
C LEU A 349 -17.44 8.67 -1.30
N LYS A 350 -17.36 9.99 -1.53
CA LYS A 350 -16.17 10.80 -1.24
C LYS A 350 -15.84 10.72 0.26
N GLN A 351 -14.55 10.79 0.60
CA GLN A 351 -14.05 10.82 1.97
C GLN A 351 -14.81 11.85 2.84
N SER A 352 -14.96 11.52 4.13
CA SER A 352 -15.49 12.43 5.15
C SER A 352 -14.65 13.71 5.24
N SER A 353 -15.18 14.76 5.87
CA SER A 353 -14.46 16.04 6.03
C SER A 353 -13.05 15.82 6.61
N PRO A 354 -12.03 16.56 6.14
CA PRO A 354 -10.65 16.30 6.51
C PRO A 354 -10.48 16.34 8.02
N ARG A 355 -9.99 15.24 8.58
CA ARG A 355 -9.60 15.13 9.99
C ARG A 355 -8.42 16.07 10.27
N ALA A 356 -8.27 16.45 11.53
CA ALA A 356 -7.20 17.30 12.02
C ALA A 356 -6.57 16.65 13.25
N VAL A 357 -6.09 15.41 13.13
CA VAL A 357 -5.35 14.75 14.24
C VAL A 357 -4.01 15.43 14.45
N ILE A 358 -3.35 15.85 13.36
CA ILE A 358 -2.18 16.73 13.41
C ILE A 358 -2.67 18.17 13.20
N GLY A 359 -3.10 18.80 14.29
CA GLY A 359 -3.49 20.20 14.34
C GLY A 359 -2.33 21.16 14.62
N LYS A 360 -2.59 22.46 14.60
CA LYS A 360 -1.61 23.54 14.81
C LYS A 360 -0.92 23.55 16.17
N ASP A 361 -1.57 23.01 17.19
CA ASP A 361 -1.05 22.81 18.54
C ASP A 361 -0.01 21.68 18.56
N LEU A 362 -0.34 20.51 18.01
CA LEU A 362 0.63 19.41 17.89
C LEU A 362 1.78 19.75 16.94
N LEU A 363 1.51 20.44 15.82
CA LEU A 363 2.56 20.90 14.91
C LEU A 363 3.58 21.81 15.61
N LYS A 364 3.13 22.72 16.48
CA LYS A 364 4.05 23.55 17.29
C LYS A 364 4.93 22.70 18.22
N GLU A 365 4.35 21.70 18.88
CA GLU A 365 5.11 20.77 19.73
C GLU A 365 6.16 20.00 18.92
N VAL A 366 5.80 19.51 17.72
CA VAL A 366 6.72 18.80 16.83
C VAL A 366 7.85 19.72 16.36
N TRP A 367 7.55 20.93 15.89
CA TRP A 367 8.58 21.86 15.43
C TRP A 367 9.51 22.30 16.58
N ALA A 368 8.99 22.40 17.81
CA ALA A 368 9.79 22.70 18.99
C ALA A 368 10.69 21.52 19.41
N ASP A 369 10.24 20.27 19.28
CA ASP A 369 11.07 19.08 19.49
C ASP A 369 12.12 18.93 18.38
N MET A 370 11.77 19.17 17.11
CA MET A 370 12.71 19.18 15.98
C MET A 370 13.82 20.21 16.20
N ALA A 371 13.49 21.43 16.63
CA ALA A 371 14.48 22.48 16.92
C ALA A 371 15.42 22.17 18.10
N ARG A 372 15.05 21.21 18.98
CA ARG A 372 15.90 20.70 20.06
C ARG A 372 16.66 19.42 19.69
N SER A 373 16.31 18.78 18.58
CA SER A 373 16.84 17.48 18.19
C SER A 373 18.11 17.63 17.35
N ILE A 374 19.18 16.94 17.73
CA ILE A 374 20.41 16.85 16.95
C ILE A 374 20.36 15.54 16.16
N LEU A 375 20.34 15.63 14.83
CA LEU A 375 20.39 14.47 13.95
C LEU A 375 21.85 14.16 13.53
N PRO A 376 22.21 12.88 13.33
CA PRO A 376 23.47 12.51 12.68
C PRO A 376 23.58 13.12 11.28
N SER A 377 24.79 13.48 10.85
CA SER A 377 25.06 14.16 9.57
C SER A 377 24.63 13.40 8.31
N TRP A 378 24.40 12.08 8.41
CA TRP A 378 23.91 11.23 7.32
C TRP A 378 22.37 11.15 7.25
N ILE A 379 21.65 11.81 8.16
CA ILE A 379 20.19 11.98 8.10
C ILE A 379 19.88 13.40 7.63
N GLN A 380 19.25 13.54 6.47
CA GLN A 380 18.76 14.85 6.03
C GLN A 380 17.58 15.29 6.93
N PRO A 381 17.61 16.50 7.51
CA PRO A 381 16.53 16.99 8.34
C PRO A 381 15.28 17.29 7.49
N ALA A 382 14.10 16.95 8.01
CA ALA A 382 12.84 17.33 7.36
C ALA A 382 12.63 18.87 7.41
N PRO A 383 11.91 19.47 6.44
CA PRO A 383 11.74 20.91 6.34
C PRO A 383 11.22 21.56 7.63
N PRO A 384 11.80 22.71 8.04
CA PRO A 384 11.30 23.44 9.20
C PRO A 384 9.86 23.90 8.93
N LYS A 385 8.99 23.74 9.92
CA LYS A 385 7.55 24.06 9.81
C LYS A 385 6.82 23.27 8.70
N TRP A 386 7.18 22.00 8.50
CA TRP A 386 6.42 21.11 7.62
C TRP A 386 4.95 21.02 8.05
N GLY A 387 4.07 20.78 7.07
CA GLY A 387 2.61 20.71 7.28
C GLY A 387 1.87 22.01 6.93
N ILE A 388 2.56 23.15 6.88
CA ILE A 388 2.03 24.40 6.32
C ILE A 388 2.11 24.33 4.77
N PRO A 389 1.08 24.79 4.01
CA PRO A 389 1.11 24.77 2.55
C PRO A 389 2.31 25.51 1.92
N ALA A 390 2.76 26.60 2.55
CA ALA A 390 3.90 27.40 2.09
C ALA A 390 5.26 26.66 2.15
N THR A 391 5.38 25.63 3.00
CA THR A 391 6.60 24.81 3.12
C THR A 391 6.68 23.74 2.01
N GLY A 392 5.62 23.55 1.22
CA GLY A 392 5.59 22.58 0.13
C GLY A 392 5.12 21.17 0.54
N LYS A 393 5.42 20.19 -0.31
CA LYS A 393 5.14 18.77 -0.08
C LYS A 393 6.38 18.10 0.50
N LEU A 394 6.17 17.08 1.34
CA LEU A 394 7.27 16.26 1.84
C LEU A 394 7.69 15.23 0.79
N SER A 395 9.00 15.05 0.62
CA SER A 395 9.63 13.98 -0.17
C SER A 395 9.58 12.64 0.57
N ALA A 396 10.00 11.55 -0.09
CA ALA A 396 9.97 10.21 0.50
C ALA A 396 10.89 10.08 1.74
N ASP A 397 12.12 10.61 1.68
CA ASP A 397 13.06 10.55 2.82
C ASP A 397 12.65 11.51 3.95
N GLU A 398 12.04 12.65 3.61
CA GLU A 398 11.46 13.55 4.62
C GLU A 398 10.27 12.90 5.34
N TYR A 399 9.39 12.16 4.65
CA TYR A 399 8.32 11.38 5.29
C TYR A 399 8.88 10.35 6.27
N LYS A 400 9.97 9.67 5.92
CA LYS A 400 10.70 8.75 6.81
C LYS A 400 11.22 9.48 8.05
N VAL A 401 11.90 10.62 7.91
CA VAL A 401 12.46 11.38 9.06
C VAL A 401 11.36 11.99 9.94
N VAL A 402 10.28 12.50 9.34
CA VAL A 402 9.10 12.98 10.06
C VAL A 402 8.46 11.84 10.85
N CYS A 403 8.18 10.70 10.22
CA CYS A 403 7.44 9.62 10.85
C CYS A 403 8.26 8.81 11.85
N SER A 404 9.48 8.38 11.49
CA SER A 404 10.30 7.49 12.32
C SER A 404 11.07 8.20 13.44
N ILE A 405 11.26 9.52 13.37
CA ILE A 405 12.04 10.28 14.35
C ILE A 405 11.19 11.37 14.98
N SER A 406 10.79 12.38 14.20
CA SER A 406 10.18 13.61 14.74
C SER A 406 8.86 13.33 15.46
N LEU A 407 7.95 12.59 14.80
CA LEU A 407 6.67 12.20 15.38
C LEU A 407 6.80 11.14 16.48
N VAL A 408 7.74 10.19 16.38
CA VAL A 408 7.98 9.22 17.47
C VAL A 408 8.34 9.94 18.77
N ILE A 409 9.30 10.88 18.72
CA ILE A 409 9.73 11.68 19.88
C ILE A 409 8.55 12.47 20.45
N THR A 410 7.89 13.28 19.62
CA THR A 410 6.83 14.19 20.09
C THR A 410 5.58 13.45 20.57
N LEU A 411 5.12 12.43 19.85
CA LEU A 411 3.88 11.73 20.20
C LEU A 411 4.06 10.85 21.44
N ILE A 412 5.23 10.23 21.64
CA ILE A 412 5.54 9.54 22.90
C ILE A 412 5.54 10.53 24.08
N ARG A 413 6.14 11.72 23.91
CA ARG A 413 6.14 12.78 24.92
C ARG A 413 4.72 13.27 25.24
N VAL A 414 3.95 13.65 24.23
CA VAL A 414 2.66 14.35 24.38
C VAL A 414 1.48 13.40 24.62
N TRP A 415 1.44 12.22 23.98
CA TRP A 415 0.33 11.26 24.11
C TRP A 415 0.69 10.02 24.95
N GLY A 416 1.98 9.68 25.09
CA GLY A 416 2.44 8.56 25.93
C GLY A 416 2.59 8.92 27.40
N TYR A 417 3.38 9.96 27.71
CA TYR A 417 3.68 10.34 29.10
C TYR A 417 2.70 11.35 29.71
N GLY A 418 2.02 12.17 28.89
CA GLY A 418 1.10 13.21 29.37
C GLY A 418 -0.18 12.71 30.04
N ASN A 419 -0.63 11.49 29.73
CA ASN A 419 -1.92 10.93 30.15
C ASN A 419 -1.77 9.77 31.15
N ARG A 420 -0.92 9.88 32.18
CA ARG A 420 -0.71 8.81 33.18
C ARG A 420 -1.99 8.37 33.92
N GLU A 421 -3.02 9.22 33.94
CA GLU A 421 -4.30 8.95 34.62
C GLU A 421 -5.30 8.17 33.75
N GLU A 422 -5.13 8.14 32.41
CA GLU A 422 -5.98 7.36 31.49
C GLU A 422 -5.16 6.55 30.46
N PRO A 423 -4.63 5.38 30.85
CA PRO A 423 -3.92 4.45 29.96
C PRO A 423 -4.73 3.90 28.77
N GLN A 424 -6.03 4.22 28.70
CA GLN A 424 -6.94 3.82 27.63
C GLN A 424 -7.37 5.00 26.74
N SER A 425 -6.85 6.21 26.95
CA SER A 425 -7.25 7.39 26.18
C SER A 425 -7.04 7.20 24.67
N ARG A 426 -7.98 7.71 23.85
CA ARG A 426 -7.99 7.46 22.40
C ARG A 426 -6.72 7.95 21.68
N ARG A 427 -6.10 9.05 22.15
CA ARG A 427 -4.81 9.53 21.63
C ARG A 427 -3.66 8.56 21.91
N TYR A 428 -3.67 7.89 23.07
CA TYR A 428 -2.70 6.83 23.37
C TYR A 428 -2.90 5.60 22.46
N GLN A 429 -4.15 5.22 22.17
CA GLN A 429 -4.42 4.15 21.19
C GLN A 429 -3.95 4.52 19.76
N MET A 430 -4.16 5.78 19.34
CA MET A 430 -3.61 6.28 18.07
C MET A 430 -2.07 6.26 18.05
N LEU A 431 -1.40 6.64 19.16
CA LEU A 431 0.05 6.50 19.29
C LEU A 431 0.49 5.04 19.11
N LEU A 432 -0.11 4.09 19.82
CA LEU A 432 0.26 2.68 19.71
C LEU A 432 0.08 2.15 18.28
N ASN A 433 -1.03 2.49 17.62
CA ASN A 433 -1.27 2.11 16.23
C ASN A 433 -0.22 2.71 15.27
N PHE A 434 0.18 3.97 15.46
CA PHE A 434 1.24 4.60 14.68
C PHE A 434 2.61 3.97 14.94
N LEU A 435 2.91 3.58 16.19
CA LEU A 435 4.15 2.87 16.51
C LEU A 435 4.20 1.48 15.87
N ASP A 436 3.08 0.76 15.73
CA ASP A 436 3.03 -0.50 14.97
C ASP A 436 3.36 -0.28 13.47
N LEU A 437 2.96 0.85 12.87
CA LEU A 437 3.37 1.24 11.52
C LEU A 437 4.87 1.57 11.45
N VAL A 438 5.39 2.32 12.43
CA VAL A 438 6.83 2.65 12.49
C VAL A 438 7.67 1.38 12.67
N HIS A 439 7.25 0.45 13.52
CA HIS A 439 7.92 -0.83 13.74
C HIS A 439 7.94 -1.70 12.48
N SER A 440 6.80 -1.87 11.80
CA SER A 440 6.74 -2.64 10.55
C SER A 440 7.64 -2.02 9.48
N LEU A 441 7.65 -0.69 9.32
CA LEU A 441 8.54 -0.05 8.35
C LEU A 441 10.02 -0.08 8.75
N HIS A 442 10.38 0.04 10.03
CA HIS A 442 11.76 -0.16 10.48
C HIS A 442 12.28 -1.55 10.10
N VAL A 443 11.46 -2.58 10.22
CA VAL A 443 11.83 -3.95 9.84
C VAL A 443 11.94 -4.12 8.32
N LEU A 444 11.05 -3.48 7.55
CA LEU A 444 11.10 -3.50 6.08
C LEU A 444 12.41 -2.93 5.52
N PHE A 445 12.91 -1.85 6.13
CA PHE A 445 14.14 -1.17 5.69
C PHE A 445 15.43 -1.69 6.34
N LEU A 446 15.39 -2.82 7.05
CA LEU A 446 16.61 -3.51 7.48
C LEU A 446 17.45 -3.94 6.28
N ARG A 447 18.77 -3.97 6.48
CA ARG A 447 19.74 -4.47 5.48
C ARG A 447 19.81 -6.00 5.44
N GLU A 448 19.10 -6.68 6.34
CA GLU A 448 19.06 -8.13 6.47
C GLU A 448 17.62 -8.58 6.73
N THR A 449 17.30 -9.81 6.32
CA THR A 449 15.98 -10.44 6.49
C THR A 449 16.17 -11.83 7.09
N SER A 450 15.29 -12.19 8.01
CA SER A 450 15.31 -13.46 8.74
C SER A 450 13.88 -13.95 8.98
N PRO A 451 13.65 -15.25 9.24
CA PRO A 451 12.31 -15.73 9.57
C PRO A 451 11.66 -14.96 10.74
N ASN A 452 12.47 -14.60 11.76
CA ASN A 452 12.00 -13.85 12.93
C ASN A 452 11.62 -12.41 12.59
N SER A 453 12.42 -11.70 11.80
CA SER A 453 12.08 -10.33 11.38
C SER A 453 10.87 -10.31 10.45
N ARG A 454 10.75 -11.27 9.52
CA ARG A 454 9.56 -11.46 8.68
C ARG A 454 8.29 -11.75 9.49
N ALA A 455 8.38 -12.59 10.52
CA ALA A 455 7.25 -12.86 11.42
C ALA A 455 6.86 -11.62 12.23
N TYR A 456 7.83 -10.87 12.75
CA TYR A 456 7.58 -9.61 13.47
C TYR A 456 6.97 -8.53 12.57
N TYR A 457 7.44 -8.43 11.31
CA TYR A 457 6.81 -7.58 10.30
C TYR A 457 5.34 -7.99 10.07
N LYS A 458 5.04 -9.28 9.86
CA LYS A 458 3.66 -9.79 9.69
C LYS A 458 2.77 -9.38 10.86
N ALA A 459 3.24 -9.59 12.10
CA ALA A 459 2.49 -9.26 13.30
C ALA A 459 2.23 -7.75 13.42
N THR A 460 3.26 -6.91 13.23
CA THR A 460 3.15 -5.45 13.37
C THR A 460 2.31 -4.81 12.26
N ILE A 461 2.46 -5.21 11.00
CA ILE A 461 1.66 -4.64 9.91
C ILE A 461 0.18 -5.04 10.01
N VAL A 462 -0.14 -6.29 10.38
CA VAL A 462 -1.54 -6.72 10.59
C VAL A 462 -2.17 -5.97 11.77
N LYS A 463 -1.45 -5.86 12.89
CA LYS A 463 -1.89 -5.09 14.07
C LYS A 463 -2.12 -3.62 13.74
N TYR A 464 -1.24 -3.01 12.95
CA TYR A 464 -1.44 -1.66 12.42
C TYR A 464 -2.73 -1.54 11.61
N LEU A 465 -2.96 -2.43 10.63
CA LEU A 465 -4.13 -2.36 9.75
C LEU A 465 -5.45 -2.61 10.50
N ARG A 466 -5.46 -3.55 11.45
CA ARG A 466 -6.59 -3.79 12.36
C ARG A 466 -6.88 -2.55 13.21
N GLY A 467 -5.86 -1.98 13.84
CA GLY A 467 -5.98 -0.75 14.63
C GLY A 467 -6.43 0.47 13.82
N VAL A 468 -6.08 0.58 12.53
CA VAL A 468 -6.62 1.64 11.65
C VAL A 468 -8.13 1.48 11.46
N LEU A 469 -8.60 0.26 11.19
CA LEU A 469 -10.03 -0.02 10.96
C LEU A 469 -10.86 -0.01 12.27
N GLU A 470 -10.22 -0.25 13.40
CA GLU A 470 -10.78 -0.06 14.74
C GLU A 470 -10.91 1.42 15.09
N LEU A 471 -9.83 2.18 15.00
CA LEU A 471 -9.81 3.58 15.41
C LEU A 471 -10.55 4.48 14.43
N PHE A 472 -10.48 4.21 13.12
CA PHE A 472 -11.03 5.05 12.07
C PHE A 472 -12.02 4.24 11.21
N PRO A 473 -13.21 3.89 11.73
CA PRO A 473 -14.16 3.00 11.05
C PRO A 473 -14.64 3.54 9.70
N ASP A 474 -14.54 4.84 9.45
CA ASP A 474 -14.88 5.48 8.18
C ASP A 474 -13.74 5.45 7.14
N VAL A 475 -12.50 5.09 7.51
CA VAL A 475 -11.39 4.86 6.58
C VAL A 475 -11.61 3.58 5.77
N VAL A 476 -11.33 3.67 4.46
CA VAL A 476 -11.21 2.52 3.56
C VAL A 476 -9.72 2.30 3.33
N LEU A 477 -9.22 1.07 3.55
CA LEU A 477 -7.85 0.71 3.19
C LEU A 477 -7.60 0.89 1.69
N SER A 478 -6.35 1.18 1.35
CA SER A 478 -5.91 1.38 -0.04
C SER A 478 -5.15 0.16 -0.55
N SER A 479 -4.95 0.10 -1.88
CA SER A 479 -4.15 -0.96 -2.50
C SER A 479 -2.76 -1.13 -1.87
N ASN A 480 -2.13 -0.03 -1.43
CA ASN A 480 -0.86 -0.04 -0.72
C ASN A 480 -0.94 -0.74 0.65
N HIS A 481 -2.01 -0.50 1.42
CA HIS A 481 -2.21 -1.20 2.70
C HIS A 481 -2.32 -2.71 2.52
N HIS A 482 -3.05 -3.16 1.49
CA HIS A 482 -3.12 -4.57 1.13
C HIS A 482 -1.78 -5.10 0.59
N LEU A 483 -1.08 -4.35 -0.26
CA LEU A 483 0.21 -4.74 -0.82
C LEU A 483 1.29 -4.92 0.25
N ALA A 484 1.22 -4.15 1.35
CA ALA A 484 2.09 -4.29 2.51
C ALA A 484 2.02 -5.66 3.19
N LEU A 485 0.92 -6.40 3.02
CA LEU A 485 0.79 -7.78 3.52
C LEU A 485 1.51 -8.81 2.63
N HIS A 486 1.73 -8.49 1.35
CA HIS A 486 2.49 -9.35 0.41
C HIS A 486 4.01 -9.16 0.47
N VAL A 487 4.49 -8.08 1.10
CA VAL A 487 5.92 -7.76 1.28
C VAL A 487 6.73 -8.90 1.91
N ILE A 488 6.10 -9.72 2.75
CA ILE A 488 6.76 -10.86 3.41
C ILE A 488 7.32 -11.87 2.40
N ALA A 489 6.57 -12.13 1.32
CA ALA A 489 7.01 -13.05 0.25
C ALA A 489 8.17 -12.44 -0.56
N ASP A 490 8.23 -11.11 -0.65
CA ASP A 490 9.32 -10.39 -1.30
C ASP A 490 10.60 -10.40 -0.42
N LEU A 491 10.45 -10.18 0.89
CA LEU A 491 11.52 -10.32 1.89
C LEU A 491 12.03 -11.76 2.05
N GLU A 492 11.25 -12.76 1.64
CA GLU A 492 11.64 -14.17 1.61
C GLU A 492 12.40 -14.55 0.34
N ASN A 493 11.81 -14.28 -0.82
CA ASN A 493 12.33 -14.77 -2.09
C ASN A 493 13.43 -13.89 -2.69
N MET A 494 13.42 -12.58 -2.38
CA MET A 494 14.27 -11.58 -3.05
C MET A 494 15.23 -10.87 -2.09
N GLY A 495 15.19 -11.19 -0.80
CA GLY A 495 16.08 -10.60 0.22
C GLY A 495 15.59 -9.25 0.78
N PRO A 496 16.47 -8.51 1.48
CA PRO A 496 16.11 -7.31 2.23
C PRO A 496 15.66 -6.15 1.31
N GLY A 497 14.65 -5.40 1.76
CA GLY A 497 14.03 -4.34 0.94
C GLY A 497 15.00 -3.23 0.50
N HIS A 498 16.03 -2.95 1.29
CA HIS A 498 17.07 -1.97 0.93
C HIS A 498 17.74 -2.28 -0.42
N ALA A 499 18.04 -3.55 -0.69
CA ALA A 499 18.70 -4.01 -1.93
C ALA A 499 17.81 -3.88 -3.19
N ARG A 500 16.51 -3.63 -3.00
CA ARG A 500 15.48 -3.55 -4.06
C ARG A 500 14.74 -2.21 -4.04
N SER A 501 15.27 -1.22 -3.32
CA SER A 501 14.68 0.11 -3.24
C SER A 501 15.02 0.96 -4.47
N THR A 502 14.10 1.83 -4.89
CA THR A 502 14.25 2.64 -6.11
C THR A 502 15.12 3.91 -6.09
N PRO A 503 15.65 4.46 -4.96
CA PRO A 503 16.43 5.71 -4.98
C PRO A 503 17.60 5.77 -5.96
N VAL A 504 18.21 4.63 -6.30
CA VAL A 504 19.32 4.56 -7.26
C VAL A 504 18.81 4.83 -8.69
N PHE A 505 17.64 4.30 -9.05
CA PHE A 505 17.02 4.51 -10.35
C PHE A 505 16.44 5.92 -10.47
N GLU A 506 15.92 6.50 -9.38
CA GLU A 506 15.44 7.89 -9.36
C GLU A 506 16.55 8.90 -9.68
N ARG A 507 17.75 8.74 -9.09
CA ARG A 507 18.90 9.60 -9.41
C ARG A 507 19.30 9.50 -10.89
N ILE A 508 19.25 8.30 -11.47
CA ILE A 508 19.54 8.11 -12.89
C ILE A 508 18.44 8.73 -13.76
N ASN A 509 17.17 8.61 -13.38
CA ASN A 509 16.06 9.28 -14.06
C ASN A 509 16.22 10.81 -14.04
N HIS A 510 16.68 11.40 -12.94
CA HIS A 510 16.94 12.84 -12.82
C HIS A 510 18.04 13.29 -13.79
N LEU A 511 19.21 12.65 -13.73
CA LEU A 511 20.34 12.89 -14.64
C LEU A 511 19.94 12.80 -16.12
N LEU A 512 19.12 11.80 -16.48
CA LEU A 512 18.60 11.65 -17.85
C LEU A 512 17.62 12.78 -18.21
N GLN A 513 16.83 13.29 -17.28
CA GLN A 513 15.92 14.42 -17.52
C GLN A 513 16.68 15.74 -17.75
N GLU A 514 17.78 15.97 -17.04
CA GLU A 514 18.64 17.15 -17.12
C GLU A 514 19.53 17.18 -18.37
N THR A 515 19.75 16.02 -18.99
CA THR A 515 20.53 15.91 -20.23
C THR A 515 19.99 16.90 -21.28
N LYS A 516 20.86 17.81 -21.75
CA LYS A 516 20.52 18.83 -22.76
C LYS A 516 20.11 18.15 -24.07
N LYS A 517 18.80 18.18 -24.34
CA LYS A 517 18.15 17.49 -25.45
C LYS A 517 17.74 18.45 -26.55
N ASN A 518 17.93 18.05 -27.80
CA ASN A 518 17.60 18.83 -28.99
C ASN A 518 16.08 18.93 -29.28
N GLY A 519 15.23 18.23 -28.51
CA GLY A 519 13.78 18.26 -28.63
C GLY A 519 13.20 17.43 -29.78
N HIS A 520 14.03 16.76 -30.58
CA HIS A 520 13.57 15.97 -31.73
C HIS A 520 13.22 14.54 -31.31
N LEU A 521 11.93 14.19 -31.33
CA LEU A 521 11.43 12.84 -31.05
C LEU A 521 12.15 11.80 -31.93
N GLY A 522 12.59 10.69 -31.35
CA GLY A 522 13.44 9.68 -32.00
C GLY A 522 14.94 9.97 -31.96
N GLN A 523 15.35 11.19 -31.56
CA GLN A 523 16.75 11.57 -31.31
C GLN A 523 17.03 11.87 -29.84
N VAL A 524 16.03 12.26 -29.05
CA VAL A 524 16.15 12.53 -27.61
C VAL A 524 16.65 11.29 -26.86
N GLU A 525 16.11 10.12 -27.23
CA GLU A 525 16.43 8.81 -26.66
C GLU A 525 17.89 8.45 -26.92
N ALA A 526 18.35 8.63 -28.16
CA ALA A 526 19.73 8.42 -28.56
C ALA A 526 20.67 9.42 -27.86
N THR A 527 20.26 10.70 -27.74
CA THR A 527 21.03 11.74 -27.06
C THR A 527 21.25 11.40 -25.59
N MET A 528 20.18 11.00 -24.88
CA MET A 528 20.24 10.57 -23.48
C MET A 528 21.13 9.34 -23.30
N LEU A 529 20.98 8.33 -24.16
CA LEU A 529 21.78 7.09 -24.10
C LEU A 529 23.27 7.36 -24.37
N VAL A 530 23.59 8.17 -25.38
CA VAL A 530 24.98 8.55 -25.72
C VAL A 530 25.60 9.39 -24.61
N SER A 531 24.89 10.38 -24.06
CA SER A 531 25.40 11.23 -22.98
C SER A 531 25.69 10.40 -21.71
N TYR A 532 24.78 9.50 -21.34
CA TYR A 532 25.00 8.58 -20.21
C TYR A 532 26.20 7.64 -20.47
N GLY A 533 26.35 7.11 -21.69
CA GLY A 533 27.50 6.28 -22.07
C GLY A 533 28.83 7.05 -22.05
N GLN A 534 28.84 8.30 -22.50
CA GLN A 534 30.01 9.19 -22.44
C GLN A 534 30.41 9.48 -20.98
N MET A 535 29.44 9.77 -20.11
CA MET A 535 29.68 10.00 -18.68
C MET A 535 30.25 8.75 -17.99
N ALA A 536 29.67 7.57 -18.26
CA ALA A 536 30.18 6.31 -17.73
C ALA A 536 31.61 5.98 -18.21
N ASN A 537 31.92 6.23 -19.48
CA ASN A 537 33.27 6.05 -20.03
C ASN A 537 34.27 7.04 -19.42
N LEU A 538 33.88 8.30 -19.21
CA LEU A 538 34.72 9.30 -18.54
C LEU A 538 35.04 8.86 -17.10
N GLN A 539 34.05 8.37 -16.36
CA GLN A 539 34.25 7.90 -14.99
C GLN A 539 35.23 6.70 -14.93
N ILE A 540 35.13 5.76 -15.88
CA ILE A 540 36.10 4.66 -16.03
C ILE A 540 37.51 5.17 -16.33
N LEU A 541 37.66 6.19 -17.19
CA LEU A 541 38.97 6.78 -17.49
C LEU A 541 39.58 7.46 -16.26
N LEU A 542 38.78 8.15 -15.45
CA LEU A 542 39.24 8.83 -14.23
C LEU A 542 39.61 7.87 -13.10
N ASP A 543 39.00 6.69 -13.06
CA ASP A 543 39.39 5.60 -12.15
C ASP A 543 40.65 4.84 -12.65
N GLN A 544 40.91 4.85 -13.96
CA GLN A 544 42.09 4.20 -14.57
C GLN A 544 43.35 5.07 -14.58
N TYR A 545 43.20 6.40 -14.64
CA TYR A 545 44.29 7.37 -14.75
C TYR A 545 44.21 8.41 -13.61
N PRO A 546 44.73 8.09 -12.40
CA PRO A 546 44.68 8.98 -11.24
C PRO A 546 45.33 10.35 -11.48
N GLU A 547 46.36 10.41 -12.31
CA GLU A 547 47.00 11.65 -12.76
C GLU A 547 46.02 12.59 -13.48
N LEU A 548 45.18 12.07 -14.38
CA LEU A 548 44.13 12.85 -15.04
C LEU A 548 43.11 13.37 -14.02
N ARG A 549 42.78 12.56 -13.00
CA ARG A 549 41.86 12.94 -11.91
C ARG A 549 42.41 14.12 -11.08
N GLU A 550 43.71 14.19 -10.86
CA GLU A 550 44.36 15.33 -10.21
C GLU A 550 44.47 16.56 -11.13
N GLU A 551 44.72 16.39 -12.43
CA GLU A 551 44.74 17.49 -13.40
C GLU A 551 43.37 18.18 -13.55
N ILE A 552 42.27 17.41 -13.57
CA ILE A 552 40.91 17.96 -13.67
C ILE A 552 40.20 18.11 -12.31
N LYS A 553 40.94 18.09 -11.20
CA LYS A 553 40.41 18.05 -9.84
C LYS A 553 39.45 19.19 -9.49
N GLU A 554 39.71 20.41 -9.98
CA GLU A 554 38.79 21.54 -9.79
C GLU A 554 37.47 21.34 -10.55
N ALA A 555 37.54 20.83 -11.79
CA ALA A 555 36.35 20.48 -12.55
C ALA A 555 35.60 19.28 -11.94
N LEU A 556 36.31 18.35 -11.30
CA LEU A 556 35.70 17.25 -10.54
C LEU A 556 35.08 17.70 -9.24
N ALA A 557 35.66 18.67 -8.52
CA ALA A 557 35.03 19.26 -7.35
C ALA A 557 33.72 19.97 -7.75
N VAL A 558 33.71 20.69 -8.87
CA VAL A 558 32.49 21.30 -9.43
C VAL A 558 31.48 20.24 -9.90
N LEU A 559 31.91 19.15 -10.54
CA LEU A 559 31.02 18.04 -10.93
C LEU A 559 30.46 17.29 -9.72
N GLU A 560 31.28 17.01 -8.70
CA GLU A 560 30.85 16.39 -7.45
C GLU A 560 29.90 17.31 -6.67
N ASP A 561 30.11 18.62 -6.68
CA ASP A 561 29.17 19.58 -6.09
C ASP A 561 27.87 19.66 -6.89
N ILE A 562 27.89 19.61 -8.23
CA ILE A 562 26.66 19.50 -9.06
C ILE A 562 25.94 18.16 -8.81
N GLU A 563 26.66 17.03 -8.65
CA GLU A 563 26.06 15.74 -8.27
C GLU A 563 25.52 15.72 -6.83
N ARG A 564 26.00 16.62 -5.97
CA ARG A 564 25.55 16.81 -4.57
C ARG A 564 24.52 17.93 -4.42
N GLU A 565 24.38 18.83 -5.38
CA GLU A 565 23.37 19.90 -5.38
C GLU A 565 21.98 19.26 -5.36
N ASP A 566 21.31 19.37 -4.20
CA ASP A 566 20.17 18.52 -3.88
C ASP A 566 18.91 19.04 -4.59
N HIS A 567 18.71 18.64 -5.85
CA HIS A 567 17.49 18.88 -6.63
C HIS A 567 16.36 17.89 -6.30
N ARG A 568 16.38 17.26 -5.12
CA ARG A 568 15.33 16.34 -4.61
C ARG A 568 14.11 17.11 -4.09
N GLY A 569 13.42 17.78 -5.02
CA GLY A 569 12.33 18.71 -4.72
C GLY A 569 11.02 18.52 -5.52
N MET A 570 10.72 17.31 -6.02
CA MET A 570 9.45 16.99 -6.71
C MET A 570 8.80 15.70 -6.22
#